data_AF-A0A1B8SK65-F1
#
_entry.id   AF-A0A1B8SK65-F1
#
_cell.length_a   1.000
_cell.length_b   1.000
_cell.length_c   1.000
_cell.angle_alpha   90.00
_cell.angle_beta   90.00
_cell.angle_gamma   90.00
#
_symmetry.space_group_name_H-M   'P 1'
#
loop_
_entity.id
_entity.type
_entity.pdbx_description
1 polymer ?
#
loop_
_entity_poly.entity_id
_entity_poly.type
_entity_poly.pdbx_seq_one_letter_code
_entity_poly.pdbx_strand_id
1 'polypeptide(L)'
;MRIQLLFGTIATGVGIGLIGAPTAYADEEGFLNELRANGFPGLTIADAQLPDGVVVANGWMACNRLHLGEKPEQTLAQLNPNDLDKGRMLLNAAQHNLCPDTL
;
A
#
# COMPACT_ATOMS: atom_id res chain seq x y z
N MET A 1 -51.40 20.80 -3.47
CA MET A 1 -50.80 20.68 -2.13
C MET A 1 -51.09 19.27 -1.63
N ARG A 2 -50.02 18.49 -1.35
CA ARG A 2 -49.90 17.29 -0.47
C ARG A 2 -50.95 16.15 -0.53
N ILE A 3 -50.56 14.95 -1.03
CA ILE A 3 -50.07 13.74 -0.31
C ILE A 3 -51.20 12.71 -0.10
N GLN A 4 -50.99 11.49 -0.61
CA GLN A 4 -51.21 10.17 0.03
C GLN A 4 -50.83 9.07 -1.00
N LEU A 5 -49.59 8.56 -1.00
CA LEU A 5 -49.14 7.35 -0.28
C LEU A 5 -50.12 6.18 -0.38
N LEU A 6 -49.94 5.34 -1.41
CA LEU A 6 -50.41 3.97 -1.43
C LEU A 6 -49.21 3.05 -1.63
N PHE A 7 -48.98 2.25 -0.60
CA PHE A 7 -48.08 1.11 -0.56
C PHE A 7 -48.43 0.12 -1.67
N GLY A 8 -47.42 -0.32 -2.40
CA GLY A 8 -47.54 -1.38 -3.40
C GLY A 8 -46.22 -2.12 -3.52
N THR A 9 -46.02 -3.09 -2.64
CA THR A 9 -44.87 -3.99 -2.62
C THR A 9 -44.93 -4.93 -3.82
N ILE A 10 -43.98 -4.83 -4.75
CA ILE A 10 -43.58 -5.96 -5.60
C ILE A 10 -42.05 -5.98 -5.65
N ALA A 11 -41.52 -7.08 -5.11
CA ALA A 11 -40.11 -7.42 -5.11
C ALA A 11 -39.58 -7.58 -6.54
N THR A 12 -38.47 -6.92 -6.83
CA THR A 12 -37.53 -7.37 -7.85
C THR A 12 -36.16 -7.17 -7.24
N GLY A 13 -35.52 -8.29 -6.88
CA GLY A 13 -34.20 -8.31 -6.28
C GLY A 13 -33.21 -7.59 -7.18
N VAL A 14 -32.87 -6.35 -6.84
CA VAL A 14 -31.64 -5.74 -7.32
C VAL A 14 -30.54 -6.43 -6.53
N GLY A 15 -29.84 -7.30 -7.26
CA GLY A 15 -28.71 -8.06 -6.76
C GLY A 15 -27.74 -7.16 -6.00
N ILE A 16 -27.21 -7.78 -4.95
CA ILE A 16 -26.10 -7.35 -4.11
C ILE A 16 -24.99 -6.78 -5.01
N GLY A 17 -25.01 -5.47 -5.23
CA GLY A 17 -23.82 -4.72 -5.53
C GLY A 17 -23.21 -4.40 -4.18
N LEU A 18 -22.42 -5.34 -3.64
CA LEU A 18 -21.30 -4.92 -2.81
C LEU A 18 -20.56 -3.92 -3.69
N ILE A 19 -20.78 -2.63 -3.45
CA ILE A 19 -19.85 -1.60 -3.87
C ILE A 19 -18.63 -1.94 -3.03
N GLY A 20 -17.86 -2.93 -3.50
CA GLY A 20 -16.51 -3.12 -3.05
C GLY A 20 -15.92 -1.75 -3.26
N ALA A 21 -15.63 -1.05 -2.15
CA ALA A 21 -14.53 -0.12 -2.17
C ALA A 21 -13.46 -0.88 -2.95
N PRO A 22 -12.94 -0.34 -4.08
CA PRO A 22 -11.84 -1.00 -4.73
C PRO A 22 -10.91 -1.34 -3.58
N THR A 23 -10.58 -2.62 -3.42
CA THR A 23 -9.24 -2.90 -2.91
C THR A 23 -8.42 -2.12 -3.92
N ALA A 24 -8.08 -0.88 -3.59
CA ALA A 24 -7.14 -0.13 -4.38
C ALA A 24 -5.98 -1.11 -4.37
N TYR A 25 -5.78 -1.77 -5.52
CA TYR A 25 -4.60 -2.58 -5.70
C TYR A 25 -3.53 -1.55 -5.43
N ALA A 26 -2.94 -1.64 -4.24
CA ALA A 26 -1.87 -0.78 -3.86
C ALA A 26 -0.88 -0.89 -5.01
N ASP A 27 -0.40 0.25 -5.48
CA ASP A 27 0.19 0.33 -6.81
C ASP A 27 1.58 -0.29 -6.75
N GLU A 28 1.65 -1.62 -6.78
CA GLU A 28 2.90 -2.39 -6.69
C GLU A 28 3.79 -2.10 -7.90
N GLU A 29 3.17 -1.89 -9.06
CA GLU A 29 3.88 -1.46 -10.26
C GLU A 29 4.42 -0.04 -10.11
N GLY A 30 3.61 0.90 -9.62
CA GLY A 30 4.01 2.27 -9.29
C GLY A 30 5.12 2.32 -8.24
N PHE A 31 5.02 1.51 -7.20
CA PHE A 31 6.04 1.33 -6.16
C PHE A 31 7.37 0.87 -6.75
N LEU A 32 7.37 -0.22 -7.54
CA LEU A 32 8.57 -0.72 -8.19
C LEU A 32 9.13 0.28 -9.21
N ASN A 33 8.24 1.02 -9.90
CA ASN A 33 8.64 2.04 -10.85
C ASN A 33 9.28 3.26 -10.17
N GLU A 34 8.72 3.74 -9.07
CA GLU A 34 9.29 4.82 -8.26
C GLU A 34 10.65 4.42 -7.69
N LEU A 35 10.79 3.19 -7.18
CA LEU A 35 12.08 2.68 -6.73
C LEU A 35 13.13 2.70 -7.85
N ARG A 36 12.77 2.20 -9.03
CA ARG A 36 13.67 2.20 -10.19
C ARG A 36 14.05 3.62 -10.63
N ALA A 37 13.07 4.53 -10.65
CA ALA A 37 13.29 5.93 -11.01
C ALA A 37 14.23 6.65 -10.01
N ASN A 38 14.20 6.25 -8.74
CA ASN A 38 15.07 6.79 -7.69
C ASN A 38 16.41 6.05 -7.55
N GLY A 39 16.72 5.12 -8.45
CA GLY A 39 18.00 4.40 -8.45
C GLY A 39 18.14 3.35 -7.34
N PHE A 40 17.02 2.79 -6.85
CA PHE A 40 17.03 1.73 -5.86
C PHE A 40 17.84 0.53 -6.38
N PRO A 41 18.88 0.09 -5.66
CA PRO A 41 19.78 -0.96 -6.13
C PRO A 41 19.20 -2.37 -6.03
N GLY A 42 17.99 -2.51 -5.48
CA GLY A 42 17.42 -3.80 -5.12
C GLY A 42 17.75 -4.22 -3.68
N LEU A 43 17.14 -5.32 -3.25
CA LEU A 43 17.49 -6.02 -2.01
C LEU A 43 18.40 -7.21 -2.32
N THR A 44 19.41 -7.46 -1.50
CA THR A 44 20.40 -8.54 -1.76
C THR A 44 20.61 -9.39 -0.52
N ILE A 45 20.81 -10.71 -0.70
CA ILE A 45 21.27 -11.62 0.35
C ILE A 45 22.47 -12.40 -0.18
N ALA A 46 23.60 -12.37 0.54
CA ALA A 46 24.85 -13.02 0.12
C ALA A 46 25.22 -12.69 -1.34
N ASP A 47 25.17 -11.40 -1.68
CA ASP A 47 25.44 -10.84 -3.01
C ASP A 47 24.46 -11.27 -4.13
N ALA A 48 23.42 -12.05 -3.82
CA ALA A 48 22.37 -12.39 -4.78
C ALA A 48 21.21 -11.38 -4.71
N GLN A 49 20.80 -10.88 -5.89
CA GLN A 49 19.64 -10.00 -6.03
C GLN A 49 18.35 -10.77 -5.72
N LEU A 50 17.55 -10.23 -4.80
CA LEU A 50 16.22 -10.75 -4.49
C LEU A 50 15.21 -10.35 -5.58
N PRO A 51 14.19 -11.18 -5.84
CA PRO A 51 13.16 -10.88 -6.82
C PRO A 51 12.23 -9.75 -6.35
N ASP A 52 11.58 -9.07 -7.29
CA ASP A 52 10.70 -7.93 -7.04
C ASP A 52 9.61 -8.23 -6.01
N GLY A 53 9.06 -9.44 -6.01
CA GLY A 53 8.05 -9.85 -5.02
C GLY A 53 8.53 -9.74 -3.57
N VAL A 54 9.84 -9.91 -3.31
CA VAL A 54 10.43 -9.70 -1.98
C VAL A 54 10.54 -8.20 -1.67
N VAL A 55 10.85 -7.37 -2.66
CA VAL A 55 10.88 -5.90 -2.52
C VAL A 55 9.49 -5.37 -2.18
N VAL A 56 8.46 -5.82 -2.91
CA VAL A 56 7.05 -5.52 -2.65
C VAL A 56 6.63 -5.96 -1.25
N ALA A 57 6.97 -7.19 -0.84
CA ALA A 57 6.69 -7.67 0.51
C ALA A 57 7.34 -6.80 1.60
N ASN A 58 8.55 -6.29 1.38
CA ASN A 58 9.21 -5.37 2.30
C ASN A 58 8.50 -4.00 2.35
N GLY A 59 8.02 -3.48 1.22
CA GLY A 59 7.19 -2.28 1.17
C GLY A 59 5.93 -2.43 2.01
N TRP A 60 5.24 -3.56 1.87
CA TRP A 60 4.06 -3.88 2.68
C TRP A 60 4.35 -4.05 4.17
N MET A 61 5.48 -4.65 4.55
CA MET A 61 5.90 -4.74 5.96
C MET A 61 6.16 -3.34 6.55
N ALA A 62 6.78 -2.45 5.77
CA ALA A 62 6.97 -1.06 6.18
C ALA A 62 5.62 -0.36 6.41
N CYS A 63 4.69 -0.48 5.45
CA CYS A 63 3.33 0.02 5.60
C CYS A 63 2.64 -0.52 6.86
N ASN A 64 2.74 -1.82 7.14
CA ASN A 64 2.12 -2.40 8.34
C ASN A 64 2.65 -1.77 9.63
N ARG A 65 3.96 -1.46 9.72
CA ARG A 65 4.52 -0.76 10.89
C ARG A 65 3.97 0.65 11.04
N LEU A 66 3.81 1.38 9.94
CA LEU A 66 3.21 2.71 9.95
C LEU A 66 1.74 2.68 10.42
N HIS A 67 0.95 1.71 9.94
CA HIS A 67 -0.44 1.52 10.38
C HIS A 67 -0.55 1.17 11.87
N LEU A 68 0.48 0.54 12.45
CA LEU A 68 0.57 0.27 13.88
C LEU A 68 1.01 1.50 14.70
N GLY A 69 1.24 2.64 14.05
CA GLY A 69 1.59 3.91 14.68
C GLY A 69 3.09 4.13 14.87
N GLU A 70 3.95 3.30 14.27
CA GLU A 70 5.38 3.63 14.21
C GLU A 70 5.59 4.85 13.31
N LYS A 71 6.46 5.76 13.75
CA LYS A 71 6.90 6.88 12.90
C LYS A 71 7.91 6.39 11.86
N PRO A 72 7.96 7.00 10.66
CA PRO A 72 8.95 6.68 9.63
C PRO A 72 10.39 6.58 10.15
N GLU A 73 10.80 7.50 11.03
CA GLU A 73 12.16 7.51 11.58
C GLU A 73 12.42 6.31 12.50
N GLN A 74 11.41 5.83 13.22
CA GLN A 74 11.51 4.65 14.08
C GLN A 74 11.58 3.36 13.25
N THR A 75 10.83 3.30 12.15
CA THR A 75 10.90 2.21 11.18
C THR A 75 12.29 2.13 10.53
N LEU A 76 12.89 3.28 10.20
CA LEU A 76 14.25 3.35 9.65
C LEU A 76 15.35 3.05 10.68
N ALA A 77 15.17 3.48 11.94
CA ALA A 77 16.14 3.25 13.02
C ALA A 77 16.39 1.77 13.34
N GLN A 78 15.49 0.87 12.88
CA GLN A 78 15.62 -0.58 13.04
C GLN A 78 16.54 -1.23 11.99
N LEU A 79 16.98 -0.49 10.97
CA LEU A 79 17.81 -1.00 9.90
C LEU A 79 19.31 -0.90 10.22
N ASN A 80 20.12 -1.68 9.50
CA ASN A 80 21.57 -1.50 9.51
C ASN A 80 21.91 -0.09 8.95
N PRO A 81 22.87 0.65 9.55
CA PRO A 81 23.31 1.94 9.04
C PRO A 81 23.66 1.95 7.54
N ASN A 82 24.20 0.85 7.02
CA ASN A 82 24.56 0.71 5.61
C ASN A 82 23.36 0.56 4.66
N ASP A 83 22.17 0.26 5.20
CA ASP A 83 20.93 0.08 4.45
C ASP A 83 19.95 1.23 4.63
N LEU A 84 20.30 2.28 5.39
CA LEU A 84 19.40 3.39 5.70
C LEU A 84 18.88 4.11 4.45
N ASP A 85 19.72 4.33 3.45
CA ASP A 85 19.30 5.01 2.22
C ASP A 85 18.36 4.14 1.39
N LYS A 86 18.64 2.84 1.26
CA LYS A 86 17.74 1.88 0.63
C LYS A 86 16.41 1.81 1.36
N GLY A 87 16.46 1.75 2.69
CA GLY A 87 15.29 1.74 3.56
C GLY A 87 14.44 2.99 3.39
N ARG A 88 15.06 4.17 3.27
CA ARG A 88 14.34 5.43 3.05
C ARG A 88 13.67 5.47 1.68
N MET A 89 14.35 5.02 0.62
CA MET A 89 13.75 4.89 -0.72
C MET A 89 12.54 3.96 -0.69
N LEU A 90 12.68 2.79 -0.06
CA LEU A 90 11.63 1.79 0.07
C LEU A 90 10.44 2.31 0.88
N LEU A 91 10.69 2.97 2.01
CA LEU A 91 9.66 3.54 2.85
C LEU A 91 8.89 4.66 2.13
N ASN A 92 9.58 5.61 1.50
CA ASN A 92 8.94 6.70 0.76
C ASN A 92 8.07 6.18 -0.39
N ALA A 93 8.62 5.28 -1.22
CA ALA A 93 7.86 4.71 -2.33
C ALA A 93 6.66 3.89 -1.84
N ALA A 94 6.81 3.16 -0.72
CA ALA A 94 5.71 2.42 -0.11
C ALA A 94 4.62 3.36 0.39
N GLN A 95 4.97 4.46 1.06
CA GLN A 95 3.99 5.46 1.49
C GLN A 95 3.28 6.11 0.30
N HIS A 96 3.96 6.41 -0.81
CA HIS A 96 3.29 7.02 -1.97
C HIS A 96 2.35 6.07 -2.73
N ASN A 97 2.71 4.78 -2.85
CA ASN A 97 2.05 3.87 -3.79
C ASN A 97 1.28 2.75 -3.09
N LEU A 98 1.79 2.23 -1.96
CA LEU A 98 1.21 1.08 -1.25
C LEU A 98 0.32 1.50 -0.08
N CYS A 99 0.70 2.53 0.68
CA CYS A 99 -0.03 3.01 1.85
C CYS A 99 -0.09 4.55 1.95
N PRO A 100 -0.72 5.23 0.98
CA PRO A 100 -0.83 6.70 0.94
C PRO A 100 -1.62 7.33 2.09
N ASP A 101 -2.36 6.53 2.84
CA ASP A 101 -3.06 6.93 4.07
C ASP A 101 -2.12 7.12 5.27
N THR A 102 -0.84 6.76 5.14
CA THR A 102 0.17 6.87 6.21
C THR A 102 1.06 8.11 6.10
N LEU A 103 0.76 9.04 5.17
CA LEU A 103 1.44 10.32 4.97
C LEU A 103 0.86 11.45 5.84
#